data_AF-A0A385FXJ4-F1
#
_entry.id   AF-A0A385FXJ4-F1
#
_cell.length_a   1.000
_cell.length_b   1.000
_cell.length_c   1.000
_cell.angle_alpha   90.00
_cell.angle_beta   90.00
_cell.angle_gamma   90.00
#
_symmetry.space_group_name_H-M   'P 1'
#
loop_
_entity.id
_entity.type
_entity.pdbx_description
1 polymer ?
#
loop_
_entity_poly.entity_id
_entity_poly.type
_entity_poly.pdbx_seq_one_letter_code
_entity_poly.pdbx_strand_id
1 'polypeptide(L)'
;MSETMPERPAAGRRRPKPAADVNVDPIESVVARPLASAAHSTSTMQTSADGSSSGQLSKKVLRAPFSTRLDEETIYILNRVKLEEGIKIYEAIESAVKQQWGTYGRKK
;
A
#
# COMPACT_ATOMS: atom_id res chain seq x y z
N MET A 1 56.93 -32.79 22.10
CA MET A 1 56.86 -33.14 20.66
C MET A 1 55.81 -32.24 20.06
N SER A 2 56.24 -31.36 19.17
CA SER A 2 55.49 -30.22 18.63
C SER A 2 54.33 -30.65 17.72
N GLU A 3 53.22 -29.92 17.86
CA GLU A 3 51.97 -30.04 17.12
C GLU A 3 52.16 -29.83 15.61
N THR A 4 51.53 -30.68 14.79
CA THR A 4 51.34 -30.45 13.36
C THR A 4 49.88 -30.70 13.01
N MET A 5 49.08 -29.64 13.07
CA MET A 5 47.73 -29.64 12.50
C MET A 5 47.80 -29.67 10.96
N PRO A 6 46.87 -30.35 10.27
CA PRO A 6 46.82 -30.36 8.82
C PRO A 6 46.44 -28.98 8.26
N GLU A 7 47.29 -28.45 7.41
CA GLU A 7 47.12 -27.19 6.70
C GLU A 7 45.92 -27.28 5.74
N ARG A 8 44.91 -26.44 5.94
CA ARG A 8 43.70 -26.38 5.11
C ARG A 8 44.08 -25.82 3.73
N PRO A 9 43.74 -26.48 2.61
CA PRO A 9 44.10 -25.99 1.29
C PRO A 9 43.51 -24.60 1.05
N ALA A 10 44.36 -23.67 0.57
CA ALA A 10 43.98 -22.31 0.25
C ALA A 10 42.80 -22.30 -0.72
N ALA A 11 41.66 -21.76 -0.27
CA ALA A 11 40.47 -21.63 -1.11
C ALA A 11 40.81 -20.78 -2.34
N GLY A 12 40.85 -21.43 -3.51
CA GLY A 12 41.13 -20.78 -4.79
C GLY A 12 40.21 -19.58 -4.99
N ARG A 13 40.81 -18.43 -5.34
CA ARG A 13 40.11 -17.16 -5.56
C ARG A 13 39.12 -17.30 -6.71
N ARG A 14 37.85 -17.57 -6.39
CA ARG A 14 36.75 -17.51 -7.37
C ARG A 14 36.59 -16.05 -7.79
N ARG A 15 36.89 -15.74 -9.05
CA ARG A 15 36.55 -14.44 -9.62
C ARG A 15 35.03 -14.35 -9.74
N PRO A 16 34.39 -13.25 -9.33
CA PRO A 16 32.96 -13.06 -9.53
C PRO A 16 32.67 -13.02 -11.03
N LYS A 17 31.60 -13.70 -11.46
CA LYS A 17 31.09 -13.56 -12.83
C LYS A 17 30.46 -12.16 -12.99
N PRO A 18 30.67 -11.47 -14.13
CA PRO A 18 29.94 -10.24 -14.41
C PRO A 18 28.44 -10.53 -14.49
N ALA A 19 27.63 -9.59 -14.01
CA ALA A 19 26.18 -9.69 -14.05
C ALA A 19 25.68 -9.74 -15.50
N ALA A 20 24.55 -10.41 -15.74
CA ALA A 20 23.88 -10.34 -17.03
C ALA A 20 23.41 -8.89 -17.26
N ASP A 21 23.76 -8.32 -18.42
CA ASP A 21 23.29 -6.99 -18.82
C ASP A 21 21.76 -7.06 -18.96
N VAL A 22 21.06 -6.49 -17.99
CA VAL A 22 19.62 -6.31 -18.03
C VAL A 22 19.37 -5.16 -18.99
N ASN A 23 18.79 -5.46 -20.14
CA ASN A 23 18.32 -4.43 -21.07
C ASN A 23 17.11 -3.74 -20.40
N VAL A 24 17.37 -2.65 -19.69
CA VAL A 24 16.35 -1.83 -19.02
C VAL A 24 15.80 -0.85 -20.04
N ASP A 25 14.50 -0.94 -20.34
CA ASP A 25 13.84 0.05 -21.17
C ASP A 25 13.88 1.44 -20.49
N PRO A 26 14.11 2.52 -21.26
CA PRO A 26 14.25 3.86 -20.70
C PRO A 26 12.94 4.34 -20.07
N ILE A 27 13.02 4.76 -18.80
CA ILE A 27 11.92 5.43 -18.12
C ILE A 27 11.80 6.85 -18.70
N GLU A 28 10.69 7.14 -19.38
CA GLU A 28 10.35 8.50 -19.78
C GLU A 28 10.09 9.36 -18.53
N SER A 29 11.11 10.13 -18.13
CA SER A 29 10.97 11.13 -17.08
C SER A 29 10.25 12.36 -17.62
N VAL A 30 8.95 12.48 -17.36
CA VAL A 30 8.25 13.76 -17.55
C VAL A 30 8.60 14.66 -16.37
N VAL A 31 9.67 15.44 -16.53
CA VAL A 31 9.98 16.58 -15.66
C VAL A 31 9.45 17.84 -16.34
N ALA A 32 8.45 18.50 -15.74
CA ALA A 32 8.14 19.88 -16.08
C ALA A 32 7.96 20.71 -14.81
N ARG A 33 8.68 21.84 -14.81
CA ARG A 33 9.01 22.80 -13.75
C ARG A 33 7.80 23.62 -13.22
N PRO A 34 7.99 24.39 -12.12
CA PRO A 34 6.94 25.12 -11.43
C PRO A 34 6.77 26.55 -11.97
N LEU A 35 5.57 27.12 -11.88
CA LEU A 35 5.25 28.50 -11.43
C LEU A 35 3.74 28.78 -11.57
N ALA A 36 3.27 29.67 -10.70
CA ALA A 36 1.88 29.96 -10.41
C ALA A 36 1.12 30.70 -11.54
N SER A 37 -0.22 30.66 -11.40
CA SER A 37 -1.21 31.65 -11.83
C SER A 37 -2.08 31.35 -13.07
N ALA A 38 -3.39 31.47 -12.82
CA ALA A 38 -4.49 31.88 -13.69
C ALA A 38 -4.98 30.98 -14.86
N ALA A 39 -6.25 30.59 -14.71
CA ALA A 39 -7.32 30.43 -15.69
C ALA A 39 -6.98 30.44 -17.21
N HIS A 40 -7.49 29.44 -17.96
CA HIS A 40 -8.51 29.61 -19.00
C HIS A 40 -8.99 28.24 -19.53
N SER A 41 -10.29 28.20 -19.83
CA SER A 41 -11.10 27.07 -20.27
C SER A 41 -10.76 26.54 -21.67
N THR A 42 -10.92 25.24 -21.92
CA THR A 42 -11.41 24.74 -23.23
C THR A 42 -12.09 23.37 -23.12
N SER A 43 -13.36 23.40 -23.51
CA SER A 43 -14.29 22.34 -23.90
C SER A 43 -13.72 21.26 -24.83
N THR A 44 -14.17 20.00 -24.68
CA THR A 44 -14.57 19.13 -25.81
C THR A 44 -15.70 18.17 -25.38
N MET A 45 -16.76 18.13 -26.19
CA MET A 45 -18.08 17.50 -26.03
C MET A 45 -18.06 15.96 -25.94
N GLN A 46 -18.78 15.32 -25.01
CA GLN A 46 -20.21 14.93 -25.00
C GLN A 46 -20.52 13.60 -25.73
N THR A 47 -20.85 12.56 -24.94
CA THR A 47 -21.92 11.59 -25.26
C THR A 47 -22.78 11.41 -24.01
N SER A 48 -24.09 11.56 -24.18
CA SER A 48 -25.11 11.63 -23.11
C SER A 48 -25.76 10.27 -22.84
N ALA A 49 -25.99 9.96 -21.56
CA ALA A 49 -27.16 9.29 -20.98
C ALA A 49 -26.82 8.99 -19.50
N ASP A 50 -27.11 9.91 -18.58
CA ASP A 50 -28.34 9.99 -17.76
C ASP A 50 -28.30 9.06 -16.53
N GLY A 51 -28.51 9.65 -15.35
CA GLY A 51 -28.60 8.93 -14.08
C GLY A 51 -27.71 9.46 -12.95
N SER A 52 -28.12 10.58 -12.34
CA SER A 52 -27.81 11.03 -10.98
C SER A 52 -26.71 10.30 -10.20
N SER A 53 -25.53 10.91 -10.08
CA SER A 53 -24.76 10.79 -8.85
C SER A 53 -24.55 12.17 -8.27
N SER A 54 -25.35 12.47 -7.23
CA SER A 54 -25.07 13.58 -6.32
C SER A 54 -23.58 13.56 -6.01
N GLY A 55 -22.88 14.66 -6.30
CA GLY A 55 -21.45 14.84 -6.04
C GLY A 55 -21.16 14.59 -4.57
N GLN A 56 -20.89 13.33 -4.23
CA GLN A 56 -20.57 12.89 -2.90
C GLN A 56 -19.15 13.36 -2.67
N LEU A 57 -19.03 14.54 -2.05
CA LEU A 57 -17.77 15.11 -1.58
C LEU A 57 -16.94 13.97 -1.00
N SER A 58 -15.90 13.56 -1.73
CA SER A 58 -15.03 12.47 -1.34
C SER A 58 -14.32 12.94 -0.07
N LYS A 59 -14.87 12.54 1.08
CA LYS A 59 -14.28 12.86 2.37
C LYS A 59 -12.85 12.35 2.31
N LYS A 60 -11.88 13.26 2.54
CA LYS A 60 -10.47 12.91 2.56
C LYS A 60 -10.27 11.82 3.63
N VAL A 61 -10.08 10.58 3.20
CA VAL A 61 -9.83 9.45 4.11
C VAL A 61 -8.34 9.48 4.47
N LEU A 62 -8.04 9.94 5.68
CA LEU A 62 -6.70 9.83 6.24
C LEU A 62 -6.50 8.40 6.72
N ARG A 63 -5.54 7.70 6.12
CA ARG A 63 -5.21 6.34 6.48
C ARG A 63 -3.83 6.30 7.13
N ALA A 64 -3.83 6.14 8.45
CA ALA A 64 -2.60 6.00 9.23
C ALA A 64 -2.37 4.53 9.59
N PRO A 65 -1.13 4.03 9.51
CA PRO A 65 -0.81 2.74 10.09
C PRO A 65 -0.94 2.86 11.62
N PHE A 66 -1.76 2.00 12.21
CA PHE A 66 -1.81 1.84 13.67
C PHE A 66 -1.60 0.37 13.99
N SER A 67 -0.92 0.11 15.11
CA SER A 67 -0.74 -1.23 15.64
C SER A 67 -1.51 -1.32 16.95
N THR A 68 -2.15 -2.47 17.18
CA THR A 68 -2.81 -2.77 18.45
C THR A 68 -2.59 -4.23 18.78
N ARG A 69 -2.61 -4.56 20.08
CA ARG A 69 -2.60 -5.95 20.54
C ARG A 69 -4.02 -6.48 20.53
N LEU A 70 -4.20 -7.68 19.98
CA LEU A 70 -5.48 -8.37 19.90
C LEU A 70 -5.34 -9.74 20.54
N ASP A 71 -6.40 -10.18 21.21
CA ASP A 71 -6.47 -11.52 21.76
C ASP A 71 -6.61 -12.57 20.63
N GLU A 72 -6.21 -13.80 20.90
CA GLU A 72 -6.22 -14.90 19.90
C GLU A 72 -7.62 -15.13 19.31
N GLU A 73 -8.65 -15.08 20.16
CA GLU A 73 -10.05 -15.22 19.75
C GLU A 73 -10.46 -14.12 18.76
N THR A 74 -10.03 -12.88 19.00
CA THR A 74 -10.32 -11.75 18.10
C THR A 74 -9.65 -11.94 16.74
N ILE A 75 -8.41 -12.41 16.73
CA ILE A 75 -7.68 -12.71 15.48
C ILE A 75 -8.39 -13.83 14.71
N TYR A 76 -8.87 -14.86 15.40
CA TYR A 76 -9.62 -15.95 14.79
C TYR A 76 -10.92 -15.44 14.13
N ILE A 77 -11.71 -14.62 14.84
CA ILE A 77 -12.95 -14.03 14.32
C ILE A 77 -12.66 -13.17 13.08
N LEU A 78 -11.64 -12.30 13.13
CA LEU A 78 -11.29 -11.43 11.99
C LEU A 78 -10.87 -12.23 10.75
N ASN A 79 -10.15 -13.34 10.94
CA ASN A 79 -9.80 -14.24 9.83
C ASN A 79 -11.02 -14.96 9.26
N ARG A 80 -11.98 -15.34 10.10
CA ARG A 80 -13.23 -15.96 9.66
C ARG A 80 -14.08 -14.99 8.85
N VAL A 81 -14.25 -13.75 9.32
CA VAL A 81 -14.94 -12.68 8.58
C VAL A 81 -14.27 -12.42 7.23
N LYS A 82 -12.94 -12.40 7.19
CA LYS A 82 -12.19 -12.28 5.92
C LYS A 82 -12.51 -13.41 4.94
N LEU A 83 -12.71 -14.64 5.42
CA LEU A 83 -13.01 -15.80 4.59
C LEU A 83 -14.48 -15.88 4.18
N GLU A 84 -15.41 -15.57 5.09
CA GLU A 84 -16.86 -15.70 4.87
C GLU A 84 -17.44 -14.50 4.10
N GLU A 85 -17.06 -13.27 4.46
CA GLU A 85 -17.60 -12.05 3.85
C GLU A 85 -16.71 -11.52 2.72
N GLY A 86 -15.47 -12.01 2.60
CA GLY A 86 -14.50 -11.55 1.61
C GLY A 86 -14.00 -10.12 1.85
N ILE A 87 -14.25 -9.56 3.03
CA ILE A 87 -13.89 -8.19 3.40
C ILE A 87 -12.47 -8.14 3.98
N LYS A 88 -11.77 -7.04 3.75
CA LYS A 88 -10.43 -6.85 4.32
C LYS A 88 -10.54 -6.54 5.81
N ILE A 89 -9.61 -7.08 6.62
CA ILE A 89 -9.62 -6.98 8.09
C ILE A 89 -9.79 -5.53 8.57
N TYR A 90 -9.14 -4.56 7.92
CA TYR A 90 -9.26 -3.16 8.32
C TYR A 90 -10.68 -2.58 8.11
N GLU A 91 -11.41 -3.03 7.09
CA GLU A 91 -12.79 -2.57 6.79
C GLU A 91 -13.77 -3.18 7.79
N ALA A 92 -13.53 -4.43 8.17
CA ALA A 92 -14.28 -5.09 9.25
C ALA A 92 -14.09 -4.35 10.57
N ILE A 93 -12.85 -4.01 10.93
CA ILE A 93 -12.55 -3.21 12.13
C ILE A 93 -13.22 -1.84 12.06
N GLU A 94 -13.10 -1.13 10.92
CA GLU A 94 -13.67 0.20 10.78
C GLU A 94 -15.21 0.17 10.87
N SER A 95 -15.84 -0.85 10.31
CA SER A 95 -17.29 -1.06 10.38
C SER A 95 -17.74 -1.36 11.81
N ALA A 96 -17.05 -2.25 12.52
CA ALA A 96 -17.32 -2.57 13.91
C ALA A 96 -17.17 -1.33 14.82
N VAL A 97 -16.11 -0.54 14.62
CA VAL A 97 -15.87 0.71 15.36
C VAL A 97 -16.98 1.73 15.09
N LYS A 98 -17.39 1.90 13.82
CA LYS A 98 -18.51 2.79 13.45
C LYS A 98 -19.83 2.32 14.03
N GLN A 99 -20.08 1.02 14.08
CA GLN A 99 -21.29 0.46 14.66
C GLN A 99 -21.35 0.72 16.17
N GLN A 100 -20.25 0.48 16.89
CA GLN A 100 -20.20 0.62 18.34
C GLN A 100 -20.11 2.07 18.81
N TRP A 101 -19.32 2.91 18.11
CA TRP A 101 -18.98 4.26 18.55
C TRP A 101 -19.32 5.38 17.55
N GLY A 102 -19.97 5.09 16.43
CA GLY A 102 -20.28 6.10 15.41
C GLY A 102 -21.19 7.24 15.88
N THR A 103 -21.89 7.07 17.00
CA THR A 103 -22.70 8.12 17.65
C THR A 103 -21.86 9.10 18.47
N TYR A 104 -20.71 8.69 19.00
CA TYR A 104 -19.85 9.53 19.83
C TYR A 104 -19.22 10.67 19.03
N GLY A 105 -18.87 10.42 17.75
CA GLY A 105 -18.33 11.45 16.86
C GLY A 105 -19.36 12.46 16.33
N ARG A 106 -20.66 12.20 16.50
CA ARG A 106 -21.75 13.07 16.01
C ARG A 106 -22.27 14.07 17.05
N LYS A 107 -21.90 13.91 18.32
CA LYS A 107 -22.18 14.90 19.37
C LYS A 107 -21.13 16.01 19.30
N LYS A 108 -21.39 17.02 18.47
CA LYS A 108 -20.67 18.29 18.46
C LYS A 108 -21.67 19.41 18.33
#